data_AF-A0A7Y8F799-F1
#
_entry.id   AF-A0A7Y8F799-F1
#
_cell.length_a   1.000
_cell.length_b   1.000
_cell.length_c   1.000
_cell.angle_alpha   90.00
_cell.angle_beta   90.00
_cell.angle_gamma   90.00
#
_symmetry.space_group_name_H-M   'P 1'
#
loop_
_entity.id
_entity.type
_entity.pdbx_description
1 polymer ?
#
loop_
_entity_poly.entity_id
_entity_poly.type
_entity_poly.pdbx_seq_one_letter_code
_entity_poly.pdbx_strand_id
1 'polypeptide(L)'
;AAHPEPAIEAVEWRASDGNIAQISEFLGQLRASNGSPEYIAWAEDAVHGMKAAQAAGQPYWRSANEPAPEDAVPPPPAPQLMAGRVYVLTDSSCGSACLDAVDLWKTAGALQVGRETSADTVYMELREAALPSGLARIAVPMKVYRGRARGNNEPQRPQYVIEGDMTDDAALLASIHRLQPR
;
A
#
# COMPACT_ATOMS: atom_id res chain seq x y z
N ALA A 1 12.36 8.92 7.98
CA ALA A 1 11.57 8.40 9.12
C ALA A 1 10.50 7.45 8.60
N ALA A 2 9.83 6.67 9.47
CA ALA A 2 8.57 6.02 9.11
C ALA A 2 7.46 7.08 9.01
N HIS A 3 6.43 6.84 8.20
CA HIS A 3 5.20 7.64 8.26
C HIS A 3 4.35 7.22 9.48
N PRO A 4 3.60 8.15 10.10
CA PRO A 4 2.79 7.86 11.28
C PRO A 4 1.57 6.96 10.99
N GLU A 5 1.12 6.24 12.01
CA GLU A 5 -0.12 5.43 12.01
C GLU A 5 -1.25 6.15 12.80
N PRO A 6 -2.54 6.01 12.40
CA PRO A 6 -3.02 5.19 11.30
C PRO A 6 -2.66 5.81 9.94
N ALA A 7 -2.23 4.97 9.00
CA ALA A 7 -1.72 5.45 7.73
C ALA A 7 -2.78 6.10 6.82
N ILE A 8 -4.10 5.88 7.05
CA ILE A 8 -5.22 6.32 6.19
C ILE A 8 -6.46 6.62 7.05
N GLU A 9 -7.04 7.82 6.91
CA GLU A 9 -8.28 8.22 7.60
C GLU A 9 -9.55 7.63 6.95
N ALA A 10 -9.58 7.54 5.62
CA ALA A 10 -10.70 6.91 4.91
C ALA A 10 -10.34 6.49 3.48
N VAL A 11 -11.19 5.63 2.91
CA VAL A 11 -11.09 5.21 1.52
C VAL A 11 -12.37 5.58 0.79
N GLU A 12 -12.25 6.32 -0.32
CA GLU A 12 -13.39 6.64 -1.17
C GLU A 12 -13.31 5.88 -2.48
N TRP A 13 -14.30 5.04 -2.71
CA TRP A 13 -14.46 4.24 -3.92
C TRP A 13 -15.42 4.93 -4.87
N ARG A 14 -15.03 5.07 -6.14
CA ARG A 14 -15.94 5.58 -7.16
C ARG A 14 -17.03 4.54 -7.44
N ALA A 15 -18.27 4.86 -7.06
CA ALA A 15 -19.45 4.01 -7.27
C ALA A 15 -19.88 4.09 -8.75
N SER A 16 -19.32 3.19 -9.58
CA SER A 16 -19.62 3.12 -11.01
C SER A 16 -19.78 1.67 -11.45
N ASP A 17 -20.57 1.45 -12.50
CA ASP A 17 -20.81 0.11 -13.04
C ASP A 17 -19.51 -0.65 -13.35
N GLY A 18 -18.54 0.06 -13.94
CA GLY A 18 -17.25 -0.54 -14.28
C GLY A 18 -16.47 -1.02 -13.05
N ASN A 19 -16.41 -0.22 -11.99
CA ASN A 19 -15.69 -0.61 -10.76
C ASN A 19 -16.42 -1.72 -10.01
N ILE A 20 -17.76 -1.66 -9.95
CA ILE A 20 -18.59 -2.71 -9.34
C ILE A 20 -18.39 -4.03 -10.08
N ALA A 21 -18.39 -4.00 -11.42
CA ALA A 21 -18.15 -5.19 -12.24
C ALA A 21 -16.76 -5.79 -11.99
N GLN A 22 -15.71 -4.96 -11.99
CA GLN A 22 -14.33 -5.41 -11.78
C GLN A 22 -14.14 -6.09 -10.41
N ILE A 23 -14.64 -5.49 -9.33
CA ILE A 23 -14.51 -6.09 -7.98
C ILE A 23 -15.43 -7.31 -7.84
N SER A 24 -16.61 -7.32 -8.47
CA SER A 24 -17.50 -8.50 -8.48
C SER A 24 -16.86 -9.69 -9.20
N GLU A 25 -16.17 -9.45 -10.32
CA GLU A 25 -15.41 -10.48 -11.03
C GLU A 25 -14.26 -11.00 -10.16
N PHE A 26 -13.48 -10.11 -9.56
CA PHE A 26 -12.41 -10.48 -8.64
C PHE A 26 -12.91 -11.31 -7.45
N LEU A 27 -14.04 -10.91 -6.85
CA LEU A 27 -14.72 -11.69 -5.80
C LEU A 27 -15.11 -13.09 -6.29
N GLY A 28 -15.62 -13.20 -7.52
CA GLY A 28 -15.93 -14.49 -8.15
C GLY A 28 -14.70 -15.38 -8.28
N GLN A 29 -13.56 -14.81 -8.72
CA GLN A 29 -12.28 -15.52 -8.82
C GLN A 29 -11.76 -15.96 -7.44
N LEU A 30 -11.81 -15.09 -6.43
CA LEU A 30 -11.42 -15.43 -5.06
C LEU A 30 -12.24 -16.61 -4.53
N ARG A 31 -13.58 -16.59 -4.69
CA ARG A 31 -14.44 -17.68 -4.24
C ARG A 31 -14.17 -18.98 -5.01
N ALA A 32 -13.95 -18.91 -6.31
CA ALA A 32 -13.68 -20.09 -7.14
C ALA A 32 -12.32 -20.75 -6.83
N SER A 33 -11.35 -19.96 -6.34
CA SER A 33 -9.99 -20.41 -6.03
C SER A 33 -9.75 -20.71 -4.55
N ASN A 34 -10.80 -20.68 -3.70
CA ASN A 34 -10.68 -20.72 -2.24
C ASN A 34 -9.65 -19.69 -1.72
N GLY A 35 -9.71 -18.46 -2.24
CA GLY A 35 -8.90 -17.33 -1.82
C GLY A 35 -9.12 -16.98 -0.34
N SER A 36 -8.25 -16.11 0.19
CA SER A 36 -8.28 -15.78 1.62
C SER A 36 -9.65 -15.20 2.03
N PRO A 37 -10.22 -15.64 3.17
CA PRO A 37 -11.49 -15.13 3.68
C PRO A 37 -11.50 -13.62 3.88
N GLU A 38 -10.35 -13.04 4.25
CA GLU A 38 -10.19 -11.61 4.44
C GLU A 38 -10.39 -10.84 3.13
N TYR A 39 -9.77 -11.29 2.03
CA TYR A 39 -9.95 -10.67 0.71
C TYR A 39 -11.36 -10.87 0.16
N ILE A 40 -11.99 -12.01 0.46
CA ILE A 40 -13.38 -12.26 0.10
C ILE A 40 -14.30 -11.26 0.81
N ALA A 41 -14.16 -11.12 2.13
CA ALA A 41 -14.97 -10.18 2.93
C ALA A 41 -14.75 -8.74 2.48
N TRP A 42 -13.49 -8.35 2.22
CA TRP A 42 -13.16 -7.03 1.69
C TRP A 42 -13.84 -6.74 0.35
N ALA A 43 -13.79 -7.69 -0.59
CA ALA A 43 -14.40 -7.52 -1.91
C ALA A 43 -15.93 -7.51 -1.84
N GLU A 44 -16.52 -8.29 -0.93
CA GLU A 44 -17.97 -8.27 -0.63
C GLU A 44 -18.42 -6.90 -0.12
N ASP A 45 -17.73 -6.36 0.88
CA ASP A 45 -18.02 -5.04 1.43
C ASP A 45 -17.89 -3.94 0.36
N ALA A 46 -16.83 -4.02 -0.45
CA ALA A 46 -16.62 -3.06 -1.54
C ALA A 46 -17.72 -3.09 -2.60
N VAL A 47 -18.16 -4.28 -3.02
CA VAL A 47 -19.28 -4.42 -3.96
C VAL A 47 -20.58 -3.92 -3.34
N HIS A 48 -20.86 -4.28 -2.08
CA HIS A 48 -22.07 -3.88 -1.38
C HIS A 48 -22.13 -2.36 -1.23
N GLY A 49 -21.08 -1.75 -0.70
CA GLY A 49 -20.98 -0.33 -0.44
C GLY A 49 -21.07 0.51 -1.72
N MET A 50 -20.35 0.14 -2.77
CA MET A 50 -20.44 0.83 -4.07
C MET A 50 -21.85 0.73 -4.68
N LYS A 51 -22.51 -0.43 -4.60
CA LYS A 51 -23.90 -0.58 -5.07
C LYS A 51 -24.88 0.26 -4.27
N ALA A 52 -24.72 0.32 -2.94
CA ALA A 52 -25.56 1.13 -2.08
C ALA A 52 -25.39 2.64 -2.38
N ALA A 53 -24.15 3.11 -2.53
CA ALA A 53 -23.86 4.49 -2.92
C ALA A 53 -24.46 4.82 -4.30
N GLN A 54 -24.30 3.92 -5.27
CA GLN A 54 -24.87 4.09 -6.62
C GLN A 54 -26.40 4.19 -6.57
N ALA A 55 -27.08 3.31 -5.82
CA ALA A 55 -28.53 3.35 -5.66
C ALA A 55 -29.02 4.63 -4.97
N ALA A 56 -28.21 5.20 -4.07
CA ALA A 56 -28.48 6.48 -3.41
C ALA A 56 -28.09 7.72 -4.26
N GLY A 57 -27.63 7.54 -5.50
CA GLY A 57 -27.16 8.62 -6.37
C GLY A 57 -25.86 9.27 -5.89
N GLN A 58 -25.11 8.62 -5.00
CA GLN A 58 -23.85 9.12 -4.48
C GLN A 58 -22.69 8.68 -5.40
N PRO A 59 -21.79 9.60 -5.79
CA PRO A 59 -20.67 9.27 -6.68
C PRO A 59 -19.60 8.41 -6.01
N TYR A 60 -19.54 8.44 -4.68
CA TYR A 60 -18.54 7.72 -3.89
C TYR A 60 -19.20 6.90 -2.78
N TRP A 61 -18.70 5.70 -2.58
CA TRP A 61 -18.85 4.98 -1.33
C TRP A 61 -17.61 5.24 -0.48
N ARG A 62 -17.81 5.75 0.74
CA ARG A 62 -16.74 5.90 1.73
C ARG A 62 -16.70 4.61 2.56
N SER A 63 -15.67 3.79 2.38
CA SER A 63 -15.43 2.69 3.31
C SER A 63 -14.87 3.31 4.58
N ALA A 64 -15.55 3.07 5.69
CA ALA A 64 -15.00 3.40 6.99
C ALA A 64 -13.81 2.47 7.20
N ASN A 65 -12.61 3.01 7.39
CA ASN A 65 -11.77 2.41 8.40
C ASN A 65 -12.52 2.61 9.72
N GLU A 66 -12.54 1.63 10.61
CA GLU A 66 -12.99 1.93 11.98
C GLU A 66 -12.22 3.18 12.43
N PRO A 67 -12.91 4.27 12.82
CA PRO A 67 -12.21 5.45 13.28
C PRO A 67 -11.29 5.00 14.40
N ALA A 68 -9.99 5.30 14.28
CA ALA A 68 -9.12 5.21 15.43
C ALA A 68 -9.81 6.02 16.54
N PRO A 69 -9.91 5.49 17.77
CA PRO A 69 -10.56 6.20 18.87
C PRO A 69 -10.07 7.65 18.92
N GLU A 70 -10.97 8.62 19.09
CA GLU A 70 -10.60 10.05 19.15
C GLU A 70 -9.54 10.36 20.23
N ASP A 71 -9.37 9.44 21.20
CA ASP A 71 -8.37 9.47 22.27
C ASP A 71 -7.14 8.57 22.00
N ALA A 72 -6.87 8.19 20.74
CA ALA A 72 -5.68 7.44 20.39
C ALA A 72 -4.43 8.30 20.61
N VAL A 73 -3.84 8.17 21.81
CA VAL A 73 -2.53 8.75 22.15
C VAL A 73 -1.54 8.31 21.06
N PRO A 74 -0.76 9.23 20.46
CA PRO A 74 0.25 8.83 19.49
C PRO A 74 1.14 7.77 20.14
N PRO A 75 1.32 6.60 19.48
CA PRO A 75 2.07 5.54 20.08
C PRO A 75 3.46 6.08 20.46
N PRO A 76 3.98 5.75 21.66
CA PRO A 76 5.36 6.08 21.98
C PRO A 76 6.26 5.55 20.84
N PRO A 77 7.40 6.20 20.55
CA PRO A 77 8.34 5.70 19.54
C PRO A 77 8.54 4.21 19.78
N ALA A 78 8.26 3.39 18.76
CA ALA A 78 8.09 1.98 19.00
C ALA A 78 9.37 1.44 19.65
N PRO A 79 9.25 0.67 20.74
CA PRO A 79 10.41 0.04 21.33
C PRO A 79 11.08 -0.82 20.26
N GLN A 80 12.40 -0.94 20.29
CA GLN A 80 13.10 -1.90 19.44
C GLN A 80 12.54 -3.29 19.75
N LEU A 81 11.61 -3.78 18.92
CA LEU A 81 10.93 -5.06 19.11
C LEU A 81 11.84 -6.24 18.83
N MET A 82 12.98 -5.98 18.16
CA MET A 82 13.90 -6.98 17.66
C MET A 82 15.15 -7.02 18.54
N ALA A 83 15.51 -8.22 19.01
CA ALA A 83 16.74 -8.41 19.79
C ALA A 83 18.02 -8.11 18.99
N GLY A 84 17.94 -8.15 17.65
CA GLY A 84 19.04 -7.88 16.72
C GLY A 84 18.76 -6.68 15.83
N ARG A 85 19.82 -6.20 15.15
CA ARG A 85 19.69 -5.14 14.16
C ARG A 85 18.98 -5.67 12.92
N VAL A 86 17.87 -5.05 12.56
CA VAL A 86 17.15 -5.33 11.32
C VAL A 86 17.47 -4.26 10.27
N TYR A 87 17.82 -4.70 9.07
CA TYR A 87 17.99 -3.86 7.89
C TYR A 87 16.88 -4.21 6.89
N VAL A 88 16.23 -3.18 6.32
CA VAL A 88 15.27 -3.34 5.23
C VAL A 88 15.94 -2.86 3.96
N LEU A 89 16.30 -3.79 3.09
CA LEU A 89 16.90 -3.49 1.80
C LEU A 89 15.81 -3.09 0.80
N THR A 90 15.96 -1.91 0.19
CA THR A 90 15.00 -1.42 -0.81
C THR A 90 15.69 -0.95 -2.09
N ASP A 91 14.94 -0.93 -3.19
CA ASP A 91 15.29 -0.22 -4.41
C ASP A 91 14.03 0.26 -5.15
N SER A 92 14.18 0.77 -6.37
CA SER A 92 13.09 1.31 -7.20
C SER A 92 12.02 0.29 -7.60
N SER A 93 12.22 -1.01 -7.38
CA SER A 93 11.18 -2.02 -7.57
C SER A 93 10.16 -2.04 -6.43
N CYS A 94 10.51 -1.50 -5.26
CA CYS A 94 9.61 -1.39 -4.12
C CYS A 94 8.57 -0.30 -4.37
N GLY A 95 7.31 -0.69 -4.51
CA GLY A 95 6.15 0.18 -4.62
C GLY A 95 4.91 -0.47 -4.01
N SER A 96 3.81 0.26 -3.92
CA SER A 96 2.54 -0.25 -3.38
C SER A 96 2.73 -0.85 -1.97
N ALA A 97 2.23 -2.06 -1.71
CA ALA A 97 2.33 -2.76 -0.41
C ALA A 97 3.77 -2.90 0.13
N CYS A 98 4.80 -2.87 -0.74
CA CYS A 98 6.19 -2.84 -0.27
C CYS A 98 6.49 -1.59 0.56
N LEU A 99 5.93 -0.45 0.19
CA LEU A 99 6.12 0.81 0.91
C LEU A 99 5.48 0.75 2.30
N ASP A 100 4.33 0.09 2.43
CA ASP A 100 3.64 -0.11 3.71
C ASP A 100 4.46 -1.03 4.62
N ALA A 101 5.07 -2.08 4.06
CA ALA A 101 6.00 -2.93 4.79
C ALA A 101 7.23 -2.14 5.28
N VAL A 102 7.80 -1.27 4.45
CA VAL A 102 8.93 -0.40 4.84
C VAL A 102 8.55 0.52 6.00
N ASP A 103 7.35 1.12 5.96
CA ASP A 103 6.85 1.95 7.06
C ASP A 103 6.71 1.14 8.36
N LEU A 104 6.11 -0.05 8.29
CA LEU A 104 5.98 -0.94 9.44
C LEU A 104 7.33 -1.31 10.06
N TRP A 105 8.30 -1.71 9.23
CA TRP A 105 9.63 -2.08 9.72
C TRP A 105 10.40 -0.91 10.31
N LYS A 106 10.31 0.29 9.71
CA LYS A 106 10.94 1.50 10.26
C LYS A 106 10.28 1.92 11.58
N THR A 107 8.96 1.78 11.70
CA THR A 107 8.24 1.96 12.97
C THR A 107 8.78 0.98 14.02
N ALA A 108 9.01 -0.28 13.67
CA ALA A 108 9.59 -1.28 14.57
C ALA A 108 11.10 -1.11 14.87
N GLY A 109 11.75 -0.08 14.34
CA GLY A 109 13.16 0.26 14.61
C GLY A 109 14.18 -0.33 13.63
N ALA A 110 13.75 -0.83 12.47
CA ALA A 110 14.65 -1.27 11.39
C ALA A 110 15.28 -0.09 10.63
N LEU A 111 16.47 -0.32 10.07
CA LEU A 111 17.17 0.66 9.24
C LEU A 111 16.93 0.36 7.75
N GLN A 112 16.34 1.31 7.03
CA GLN A 112 16.22 1.21 5.58
C GLN A 112 17.59 1.45 4.92
N VAL A 113 18.00 0.56 4.02
CA VAL A 113 19.27 0.62 3.29
C VAL A 113 19.04 0.29 1.81
N GLY A 114 20.00 0.60 0.94
CA GLY A 114 19.89 0.31 -0.50
C GLY A 114 19.65 1.58 -1.31
N ARG A 115 18.55 1.64 -2.05
CA ARG A 115 18.20 2.77 -2.91
C ARG A 115 16.80 3.29 -2.60
N GLU A 116 16.53 4.49 -3.09
CA GLU A 116 15.19 5.08 -3.07
C GLU A 116 14.19 4.15 -3.75
N THR A 117 13.00 4.05 -3.16
CA THR A 117 11.93 3.21 -3.69
C THR A 117 11.25 3.86 -4.89
N SER A 118 10.34 3.13 -5.53
CA SER A 118 9.29 3.80 -6.32
C SER A 118 8.37 4.61 -5.39
N ALA A 119 7.39 5.27 -5.98
CA ALA A 119 6.31 5.92 -5.25
C ALA A 119 4.95 5.48 -5.82
N ASP A 120 3.95 5.45 -4.95
CA ASP A 120 2.57 5.18 -5.32
C ASP A 120 1.72 6.46 -5.23
N THR A 121 0.63 6.48 -5.98
CA THR A 121 -0.34 7.58 -5.89
C THR A 121 -1.32 7.31 -4.74
N VAL A 122 -2.05 8.34 -4.32
CA VAL A 122 -3.20 8.16 -3.41
C VAL A 122 -4.38 7.45 -4.07
N TYR A 123 -4.37 7.30 -5.40
CA TYR A 123 -5.35 6.54 -6.15
C TYR A 123 -4.92 5.08 -6.29
N MET A 124 -5.83 4.18 -5.95
CA MET A 124 -5.45 2.78 -5.77
C MET A 124 -6.53 1.81 -6.27
N GLU A 125 -6.08 0.58 -6.49
CA GLU A 125 -6.72 -0.44 -7.32
C GLU A 125 -7.01 0.02 -8.74
N LEU A 126 -6.63 -0.79 -9.71
CA LEU A 126 -6.81 -0.48 -11.12
C LEU A 126 -7.89 -1.35 -11.72
N ARG A 127 -8.76 -0.72 -12.52
CA ARG A 127 -9.52 -1.43 -13.53
C ARG A 127 -8.90 -1.19 -14.88
N GLU A 128 -8.66 -2.25 -15.62
CA GLU A 128 -8.11 -2.17 -16.96
C GLU A 128 -9.17 -2.53 -18.00
N ALA A 129 -9.29 -1.71 -19.05
CA ALA A 129 -10.17 -1.99 -20.18
C ALA A 129 -9.42 -1.80 -21.50
N ALA A 130 -9.60 -2.73 -22.44
CA ALA A 130 -9.14 -2.53 -23.81
C ALA A 130 -9.98 -1.42 -24.47
N LEU A 131 -9.33 -0.52 -25.21
CA LEU A 131 -10.03 0.48 -26.00
C LEU A 131 -10.72 -0.18 -27.21
N PRO A 132 -11.82 0.39 -27.74
CA PRO A 132 -12.56 -0.20 -28.87
C PRO A 132 -11.71 -0.49 -30.11
N SER A 133 -10.59 0.22 -30.30
CA SER A 133 -9.65 -0.02 -31.40
C SER A 133 -8.79 -1.28 -31.24
N GLY A 134 -8.72 -1.86 -30.03
CA GLY A 134 -7.83 -2.98 -29.70
C GLY A 134 -6.35 -2.62 -29.60
N LEU A 135 -5.98 -1.36 -29.85
CA LEU A 135 -4.57 -0.92 -29.92
C LEU A 135 -3.95 -0.57 -28.57
N ALA A 136 -4.77 -0.30 -27.56
CA ALA A 136 -4.31 0.09 -26.23
C ALA A 136 -5.29 -0.34 -25.15
N ARG A 137 -4.80 -0.32 -23.91
CA ARG A 137 -5.61 -0.49 -22.71
C ARG A 137 -5.55 0.80 -21.89
N ILE A 138 -6.65 1.11 -21.21
CA ILE A 138 -6.69 2.17 -20.21
C ILE A 138 -6.72 1.53 -18.83
N ALA A 139 -5.87 2.02 -17.93
CA ALA A 139 -5.93 1.72 -16.51
C ALA A 139 -6.60 2.89 -15.78
N VAL A 140 -7.69 2.61 -15.07
CA VAL A 140 -8.46 3.62 -14.34
C VAL A 140 -8.43 3.27 -12.86
N PRO A 141 -7.90 4.15 -12.00
CA PRO A 141 -7.95 3.93 -10.57
C PRO A 141 -9.39 3.92 -10.03
N MET A 142 -9.66 3.01 -9.11
CA MET A 142 -11.02 2.77 -8.61
C MET A 142 -11.32 3.47 -7.28
N LYS A 143 -10.30 3.64 -6.43
CA LYS A 143 -10.43 4.26 -5.10
C LYS A 143 -9.38 5.34 -4.86
N VAL A 144 -9.60 6.16 -3.83
CA VAL A 144 -8.65 7.16 -3.34
C VAL A 144 -8.52 7.07 -1.82
N TYR A 145 -7.30 7.13 -1.31
CA TYR A 145 -7.01 7.26 0.12
C TYR A 145 -7.12 8.72 0.56
N ARG A 146 -7.82 8.94 1.68
CA ARG A 146 -8.01 10.24 2.34
C ARG A 146 -7.23 10.26 3.65
N GLY A 147 -6.61 11.40 3.96
CA GLY A 147 -5.79 11.54 5.17
C GLY A 147 -4.63 10.57 5.23
N ARG A 148 -4.07 10.19 4.07
CA ARG A 148 -2.95 9.25 4.04
C ARG A 148 -1.69 9.92 4.61
N ALA A 149 -1.01 9.26 5.54
CA ALA A 149 0.20 9.76 6.19
C ALA A 149 1.38 9.92 5.20
N ARG A 150 1.55 8.95 4.29
CA ARG A 150 2.48 9.05 3.15
C ARG A 150 1.88 9.89 2.04
N GLY A 151 2.64 10.84 1.51
CA GLY A 151 2.22 11.76 0.46
C GLY A 151 1.93 11.07 -0.89
N ASN A 152 1.28 11.82 -1.78
CA ASN A 152 1.03 11.39 -3.15
C ASN A 152 2.32 11.40 -3.97
N ASN A 153 2.72 10.27 -4.55
CA ASN A 153 4.01 10.10 -5.21
C ASN A 153 5.21 10.37 -4.29
N GLU A 154 5.10 10.02 -3.02
CA GLU A 154 6.20 10.09 -2.06
C GLU A 154 6.95 8.75 -1.95
N PRO A 155 8.23 8.68 -2.33
CA PRO A 155 9.04 7.48 -2.16
C PRO A 155 9.64 7.38 -0.75
N GLN A 156 10.01 6.17 -0.34
CA GLN A 156 10.83 5.91 0.83
C GLN A 156 12.31 6.11 0.51
N ARG A 157 12.99 6.90 1.35
CA ARG A 157 14.42 7.19 1.22
C ARG A 157 15.23 6.36 2.22
N PRO A 158 16.26 5.61 1.77
CA PRO A 158 17.10 4.83 2.66
C PRO A 158 17.93 5.73 3.55
N GLN A 159 18.25 5.26 4.75
CA GLN A 159 19.18 5.94 5.65
C GLN A 159 20.62 5.81 5.16
N TYR A 160 20.96 4.68 4.55
CA TYR A 160 22.26 4.45 3.92
C TYR A 160 22.06 4.00 2.48
N VAL A 161 22.62 4.77 1.55
CA VAL A 161 22.62 4.41 0.14
C VAL A 161 23.67 3.33 -0.10
N ILE A 162 23.30 2.25 -0.77
CA ILE A 162 24.23 1.23 -1.26
C ILE A 162 24.34 1.37 -2.77
N GLU A 163 25.55 1.72 -3.21
CA GLU A 163 25.91 1.86 -4.62
C GLU A 163 26.41 0.52 -5.20
N GLY A 164 26.46 0.42 -6.53
CA GLY A 164 26.92 -0.78 -7.23
C GLY A 164 25.80 -1.74 -7.60
N ASP A 165 26.14 -2.99 -7.93
CA ASP A 165 25.18 -3.99 -8.38
C ASP A 165 24.33 -4.50 -7.21
N MET A 166 23.01 -4.22 -7.26
CA MET A 166 22.05 -4.66 -6.25
C MET A 166 21.66 -6.15 -6.39
N THR A 167 22.23 -6.86 -7.36
CA THR A 167 22.03 -8.31 -7.56
C THR A 167 23.22 -9.15 -7.06
N ASP A 168 24.30 -8.51 -6.60
CA ASP A 168 25.44 -9.17 -5.96
C ASP A 168 25.24 -9.26 -4.44
N ASP A 169 24.69 -10.39 -3.99
CA ASP A 169 24.42 -10.66 -2.57
C ASP A 169 25.67 -10.52 -1.68
N ALA A 170 26.84 -10.92 -2.18
CA ALA A 170 28.07 -10.88 -1.39
C ALA A 170 28.54 -9.43 -1.19
N ALA A 171 28.49 -8.62 -2.26
CA ALA A 171 28.81 -7.21 -2.18
C ALA A 171 27.80 -6.43 -1.33
N LEU A 172 26.51 -6.75 -1.43
CA LEU A 172 25.45 -6.17 -0.61
C LEU A 172 25.66 -6.47 0.87
N LEU A 173 25.87 -7.74 1.23
CA LEU A 173 26.09 -8.16 2.61
C LEU A 173 27.36 -7.51 3.19
N ALA A 174 28.44 -7.45 2.41
CA ALA A 174 29.67 -6.77 2.83
C ALA A 174 29.44 -5.27 3.06
N SER A 175 28.58 -4.63 2.25
CA SER A 175 28.20 -3.23 2.43
C SER A 175 27.41 -3.02 3.71
N ILE A 176 26.42 -3.89 3.98
CA ILE A 176 25.61 -3.85 5.21
C ILE A 176 26.48 -4.06 6.44
N HIS A 177 27.44 -5.00 6.44
CA HIS A 177 28.35 -5.23 7.56
C HIS A 177 29.27 -4.05 7.88
N ARG A 178 29.57 -3.19 6.90
CA ARG A 178 30.37 -1.97 7.11
C ARG A 178 29.54 -0.81 7.66
N LEU A 179 28.21 -0.89 7.64
CA LEU A 179 27.38 0.14 8.24
C LEU A 179 27.60 0.13 9.74
N GLN A 180 28.17 1.22 10.25
CA GLN A 180 28.24 1.50 11.69
C GLN A 180 27.03 2.37 12.03
N PRO A 181 25.92 1.78 12.52
CA PRO A 181 24.78 2.59 12.94
C PRO A 181 25.21 3.49 14.09
N ARG A 182 25.03 4.80 13.92
CA ARG A 182 25.13 5.78 15.02
C ARG A 182 24.00 5.58 16.01
#